data_AF-W6RVU3-F1
#
_entry.id   AF-W6RVU3-F1
#
_cell.length_a   1.000
_cell.length_b   1.000
_cell.length_c   1.000
_cell.angle_alpha   90.00
_cell.angle_beta   90.00
_cell.angle_gamma   90.00
#
_symmetry.space_group_name_H-M   'P 1'
#
loop_
_entity.id
_entity.type
_entity.pdbx_description
1 polymer ?
#
loop_
_entity_poly.entity_id
_entity_poly.type
_entity_poly.pdbx_seq_one_letter_code
_entity_poly.pdbx_strand_id
1 'polypeptide(L)'
;MPEEKKVSQYRLYKCQWKIGDVYAYKMNSEYAKERGFYGMNYVRNTQVDKNKTTTTQNKLINDQNNKSGTGGNFRYGFYPASHNACETIAVHNAKVLKGINSNLSSTMLEFQKSQAMVGGGFLGSNPYSIGKVLNNSGISYSRVGLNEMTEPGTYIISYWNGTPCMSSLHTVAVDYNGISYFTYNLEDGVSYKDPSEYASNYICGYYLGR
;
A
#
# COMPACT_ATOMS: atom_id res chain seq x y z
N MET A 1 9.56 -52.95 33.80
CA MET A 1 9.45 -51.54 33.37
C MET A 1 10.68 -51.20 32.55
N PRO A 2 10.59 -50.43 31.44
CA PRO A 2 11.76 -50.08 30.65
C PRO A 2 12.69 -49.18 31.48
N GLU A 3 14.01 -49.36 31.35
CA GLU A 3 14.99 -48.51 32.03
C GLU A 3 14.89 -47.05 31.56
N GLU A 4 14.86 -46.12 32.52
CA GLU A 4 14.81 -44.69 32.23
C GLU A 4 16.10 -44.22 31.56
N LYS A 5 15.94 -43.68 30.34
CA LYS A 5 17.04 -43.13 29.55
C LYS A 5 17.49 -41.80 30.17
N LYS A 6 18.71 -41.72 30.70
CA LYS A 6 19.28 -40.46 31.22
C LYS A 6 19.37 -39.42 30.10
N VAL A 7 18.57 -38.36 30.21
CA VAL A 7 18.65 -37.18 29.33
C VAL A 7 19.96 -36.45 29.62
N SER A 8 20.88 -36.41 28.66
CA SER A 8 22.09 -35.59 28.82
C SER A 8 21.69 -34.12 28.78
N GLN A 9 22.09 -33.35 29.80
CA GLN A 9 21.87 -31.92 29.80
C GLN A 9 22.71 -31.29 28.67
N TYR A 10 22.05 -30.90 27.59
CA TYR A 10 22.69 -30.08 26.56
C TYR A 10 23.20 -28.81 27.22
N ARG A 11 24.52 -28.59 27.20
CA ARG A 11 25.09 -27.30 27.57
C ARG A 11 24.60 -26.29 26.55
N LEU A 12 23.58 -25.52 26.91
CA LEU A 12 23.15 -24.36 26.15
C LEU A 12 24.38 -23.46 25.99
N TYR A 13 24.82 -23.30 24.74
CA TYR A 13 25.94 -22.43 24.42
C TYR A 13 25.54 -21.01 24.80
N LYS A 14 26.07 -20.48 25.91
CA LYS A 14 25.87 -19.08 26.27
C LYS A 14 26.69 -18.23 25.32
N CYS A 15 26.00 -17.66 24.34
CA CYS A 15 26.52 -16.65 23.43
C CYS A 15 27.26 -15.55 24.22
N GLN A 16 28.55 -15.34 23.95
CA GLN A 16 29.35 -14.30 24.61
C GLN A 16 29.14 -12.89 24.04
N TRP A 17 28.29 -12.74 23.02
CA TRP A 17 28.08 -11.45 22.36
C TRP A 17 27.19 -10.53 23.22
N LYS A 18 27.78 -9.51 23.84
CA LYS A 18 27.06 -8.41 24.53
C LYS A 18 26.33 -7.43 23.57
N ILE A 19 26.35 -7.68 22.26
CA ILE A 19 25.86 -6.74 21.23
C ILE A 19 24.81 -7.39 20.30
N GLY A 20 24.37 -8.63 20.60
CA GLY A 20 23.58 -9.44 19.66
C GLY A 20 22.07 -9.18 19.59
N ASP A 21 21.45 -8.60 20.63
CA ASP A 21 19.99 -8.60 20.77
C ASP A 21 19.32 -7.21 20.91
N VAL A 22 19.92 -6.12 20.37
CA VAL A 22 19.46 -4.75 20.72
C VAL A 22 19.06 -3.86 19.53
N TYR A 23 18.86 -4.40 18.32
CA TYR A 23 18.51 -3.54 17.18
C TYR A 23 17.35 -4.03 16.32
N ALA A 24 16.32 -4.60 16.95
CA ALA A 24 14.98 -4.62 16.36
C ALA A 24 14.20 -3.38 16.83
N TYR A 25 14.59 -2.19 16.34
CA TYR A 25 13.80 -1.00 16.64
C TYR A 25 12.46 -1.08 15.93
N LYS A 26 11.38 -1.02 16.71
CA LYS A 26 10.06 -0.69 16.20
C LYS A 26 10.15 0.63 15.42
N MET A 27 9.85 0.58 14.11
CA MET A 27 9.87 1.75 13.20
C MET A 27 8.91 2.88 13.62
N ASN A 28 8.06 2.66 14.63
CA ASN A 28 7.17 3.65 15.23
C ASN A 28 7.64 4.17 16.61
N SER A 29 8.80 3.75 17.10
CA SER A 29 9.38 4.26 18.35
C SER A 29 9.72 5.75 18.26
N GLU A 30 9.76 6.45 19.40
CA GLU A 30 10.20 7.86 19.45
C GLU A 30 11.59 8.02 18.85
N TYR A 31 12.50 7.07 19.12
CA TYR A 31 13.82 7.03 18.50
C TYR A 31 13.79 6.95 16.97
N ALA A 32 12.89 6.16 16.38
CA ALA A 32 12.71 6.10 14.93
C ALA A 32 12.13 7.41 14.36
N LYS A 33 11.30 8.12 15.12
CA LYS A 33 10.78 9.45 14.77
C LYS A 33 11.89 10.51 14.85
N GLU A 34 12.68 10.50 15.91
CA GLU A 34 13.81 11.41 16.15
C GLU A 34 14.94 11.23 15.14
N ARG A 35 15.22 10.00 14.73
CA ARG A 35 16.27 9.66 13.74
C ARG A 35 15.80 9.72 12.28
N GLY A 36 14.55 10.13 12.02
CA GLY A 36 14.02 10.29 10.66
C GLY A 36 13.67 8.99 9.93
N PHE A 37 13.54 7.87 10.65
CA PHE A 37 13.08 6.59 10.11
C PHE A 37 11.55 6.48 10.04
N TYR A 38 10.82 7.32 10.79
CA TYR A 38 9.37 7.52 10.66
C TYR A 38 9.07 8.59 9.62
N GLY A 39 8.17 8.35 8.66
CA GLY A 39 7.99 9.26 7.52
C GLY A 39 9.08 9.08 6.46
N MET A 40 9.59 7.86 6.29
CA MET A 40 10.62 7.53 5.31
C MET A 40 10.20 8.02 3.92
N ASN A 41 11.05 8.84 3.31
CA ASN A 41 10.82 9.58 2.06
C ASN A 41 9.81 10.75 2.12
N TYR A 42 9.10 11.00 3.21
CA TYR A 42 8.05 12.05 3.24
C TYR A 42 8.62 13.41 2.87
N VAL A 43 9.76 13.82 3.45
CA VAL A 43 10.41 15.09 3.12
C VAL A 43 10.78 15.15 1.63
N ARG A 44 11.41 14.10 1.09
CA ARG A 44 11.76 14.00 -0.33
C ARG A 44 10.52 14.08 -1.22
N ASN A 45 9.53 13.24 -0.97
CA ASN A 45 8.29 13.16 -1.75
C ASN A 45 7.51 14.48 -1.68
N THR A 46 7.55 15.18 -0.54
CA THR A 46 6.95 16.51 -0.40
C THR A 46 7.63 17.53 -1.31
N GLN A 47 8.95 17.46 -1.52
CA GLN A 47 9.62 18.34 -2.49
C GLN A 47 9.21 18.03 -3.93
N VAL A 48 9.05 16.75 -4.26
CA VAL A 48 8.49 16.32 -5.56
C VAL A 48 7.06 16.86 -5.72
N ASP A 49 6.24 16.79 -4.68
CA ASP A 49 4.87 17.28 -4.71
C ASP A 49 4.73 18.80 -4.72
N LYS A 50 5.72 19.55 -4.21
CA LYS A 50 5.75 21.01 -4.25
C LYS A 50 6.13 21.55 -5.62
N ASN A 51 6.83 20.76 -6.44
CA ASN A 51 7.21 21.18 -7.78
C ASN A 51 5.99 21.09 -8.72
N LYS A 52 5.67 22.21 -9.39
CA LYS A 52 4.50 22.36 -10.27
C LYS A 52 4.42 21.31 -11.38
N THR A 53 5.56 20.82 -11.87
CA THR A 53 5.59 19.84 -12.97
C THR A 53 5.39 18.41 -12.51
N THR A 54 5.73 18.09 -11.26
CA THR A 54 5.68 16.72 -10.70
C THR A 54 4.63 16.56 -9.60
N THR A 55 3.93 17.63 -9.24
CA THR A 55 2.90 17.62 -8.20
C THR A 55 1.75 16.70 -8.57
N THR A 56 1.36 15.88 -7.59
CA THR A 56 0.19 14.98 -7.63
C THR A 56 -1.04 15.60 -6.97
N GLN A 57 -0.95 16.87 -6.54
CA GLN A 57 -2.04 17.54 -5.83
C GLN A 57 -3.35 17.51 -6.62
N ASN A 58 -4.32 16.74 -6.11
CA ASN A 58 -5.65 16.51 -6.69
C ASN A 58 -5.63 16.05 -8.16
N LYS A 59 -4.60 15.28 -8.57
CA LYS A 59 -4.50 14.73 -9.92
C LYS A 59 -4.58 13.22 -9.86
N LEU A 60 -5.42 12.64 -10.72
CA LEU A 60 -5.50 11.19 -10.88
C LEU A 60 -4.18 10.68 -11.49
N ILE A 61 -3.58 9.71 -10.82
CA ILE A 61 -2.29 9.12 -11.17
C ILE A 61 -2.55 7.81 -11.91
N ASN A 62 -1.99 7.68 -13.12
CA ASN A 62 -2.09 6.47 -13.93
C ASN A 62 -0.74 6.09 -14.56
N ASP A 63 0.36 6.62 -14.04
CA ASP A 63 1.69 6.49 -14.62
C ASP A 63 2.67 5.85 -13.63
N GLN A 64 2.19 4.94 -12.77
CA GLN A 64 3.04 4.25 -11.79
C GLN A 64 4.26 3.59 -12.45
N ASN A 65 4.13 3.06 -13.66
CA ASN A 65 5.24 2.36 -14.33
C ASN A 65 6.21 3.32 -15.04
N ASN A 66 5.86 4.60 -15.17
CA ASN A 66 6.71 5.60 -15.79
C ASN A 66 7.87 6.01 -14.87
N LYS A 67 9.09 5.57 -15.23
CA LYS A 67 10.33 5.89 -14.50
C LYS A 67 10.72 7.38 -14.55
N SER A 68 10.19 8.14 -15.50
CA SER A 68 10.37 9.60 -15.58
C SER A 68 9.19 10.37 -14.97
N GLY A 69 8.08 9.67 -14.69
CA GLY A 69 6.86 10.20 -14.10
C GLY A 69 6.75 9.90 -12.61
N THR A 70 5.52 9.74 -12.12
CA THR A 70 5.23 9.48 -10.70
C THR A 70 5.99 8.26 -10.19
N GLY A 71 6.06 7.19 -10.98
CA GLY A 71 6.74 5.94 -10.66
C GLY A 71 8.20 6.07 -10.23
N GLY A 72 8.98 6.89 -10.93
CA GLY A 72 10.39 7.11 -10.62
C GLY A 72 10.67 8.29 -9.69
N ASN A 73 9.78 9.30 -9.69
CA ASN A 73 9.99 10.51 -8.92
C ASN A 73 9.72 10.29 -7.42
N PHE A 74 8.70 9.50 -7.08
CA PHE A 74 8.33 9.18 -5.70
C PHE A 74 9.02 7.92 -5.18
N ARG A 75 9.17 7.85 -3.85
CA ARG A 75 9.75 6.71 -3.14
C ARG A 75 8.78 6.17 -2.09
N TYR A 76 8.65 4.86 -2.01
CA TYR A 76 7.87 4.18 -0.97
C TYR A 76 8.73 3.11 -0.29
N GLY A 77 9.11 3.38 0.96
CA GLY A 77 10.14 2.60 1.65
C GLY A 77 11.49 2.74 0.94
N PHE A 78 12.18 1.63 0.69
CA PHE A 78 13.48 1.66 0.01
C PHE A 78 13.38 1.71 -1.53
N TYR A 79 12.18 1.63 -2.10
CA TYR A 79 11.97 1.46 -3.54
C TYR A 79 11.32 2.67 -4.21
N PRO A 80 11.51 2.86 -5.53
CA PRO A 80 10.69 3.77 -6.33
C PRO A 80 9.22 3.37 -6.25
N ALA A 81 8.32 4.35 -6.37
CA ALA A 81 6.88 4.12 -6.35
C ALA A 81 6.42 3.13 -7.44
N SER A 82 7.15 3.05 -8.55
CA SER A 82 6.89 2.08 -9.61
C SER A 82 6.91 0.62 -9.14
N HIS A 83 7.65 0.31 -8.07
CA HIS A 83 7.81 -1.05 -7.61
C HIS A 83 6.65 -1.53 -6.72
N ASN A 84 6.11 -0.66 -5.88
CA ASN A 84 5.40 -1.11 -4.68
C ASN A 84 4.41 -0.08 -4.09
N ALA A 85 4.02 0.95 -4.86
CA ALA A 85 3.16 2.03 -4.35
C ALA A 85 1.70 1.95 -4.83
N CYS A 86 1.29 0.87 -5.51
CA CYS A 86 -0.04 0.76 -6.10
C CYS A 86 -1.17 0.99 -5.08
N GLU A 87 -1.05 0.52 -3.84
CA GLU A 87 -2.06 0.77 -2.80
C GLU A 87 -2.15 2.25 -2.43
N THR A 88 -1.01 2.93 -2.32
CA THR A 88 -0.97 4.35 -1.96
C THR A 88 -1.52 5.22 -3.09
N ILE A 89 -1.24 4.84 -4.34
CA ILE A 89 -1.76 5.50 -5.54
C ILE A 89 -3.27 5.26 -5.64
N ALA A 90 -3.75 4.05 -5.38
CA ALA A 90 -5.18 3.74 -5.39
C ALA A 90 -5.95 4.54 -4.32
N VAL A 91 -5.45 4.61 -3.09
CA VAL A 91 -6.08 5.44 -2.04
C VAL A 91 -6.03 6.93 -2.41
N HIS A 92 -4.92 7.41 -2.98
CA HIS A 92 -4.83 8.78 -3.45
C HIS A 92 -5.87 9.08 -4.53
N ASN A 93 -5.94 8.25 -5.58
CA ASN A 93 -6.92 8.39 -6.66
C ASN A 93 -8.35 8.33 -6.13
N ALA A 94 -8.65 7.41 -5.21
CA ALA A 94 -9.96 7.31 -4.60
C ALA A 94 -10.33 8.59 -3.82
N LYS A 95 -9.39 9.19 -3.08
CA LYS A 95 -9.60 10.51 -2.44
C LYS A 95 -9.91 11.59 -3.48
N VAL A 96 -9.16 11.65 -4.57
CA VAL A 96 -9.37 12.64 -5.63
C VAL A 96 -10.74 12.48 -6.29
N LEU A 97 -11.16 11.25 -6.62
CA LEU A 97 -12.49 10.95 -7.16
C LEU A 97 -13.62 11.40 -6.22
N LYS A 98 -13.41 11.23 -4.91
CA LYS A 98 -14.30 11.67 -3.85
C LYS A 98 -14.29 13.19 -3.59
N GLY A 99 -13.51 13.97 -4.35
CA GLY A 99 -13.33 15.40 -4.13
C GLY A 99 -12.57 15.73 -2.84
N ILE A 100 -11.89 14.75 -2.24
CA ILE A 100 -11.09 14.93 -1.03
C ILE A 100 -9.71 15.42 -1.44
N ASN A 101 -9.28 16.53 -0.85
CA ASN A 101 -7.97 17.11 -1.09
C ASN A 101 -6.86 16.10 -0.77
N SER A 102 -6.01 15.77 -1.75
CA SER A 102 -5.05 14.68 -1.64
C SER A 102 -3.79 14.92 -2.48
N ASN A 103 -2.65 14.44 -1.99
CA ASN A 103 -1.42 14.28 -2.75
C ASN A 103 -0.75 12.96 -2.35
N LEU A 104 0.15 12.46 -3.21
CA LEU A 104 0.75 11.15 -3.03
C LEU A 104 1.71 11.12 -1.85
N SER A 105 2.47 12.20 -1.59
CA SER A 105 3.39 12.27 -0.46
C SER A 105 2.70 12.13 0.91
N SER A 106 1.57 12.81 1.11
CA SER A 106 0.76 12.67 2.34
C SER A 106 0.09 11.30 2.43
N THR A 107 -0.46 10.78 1.32
CA THR A 107 -1.06 9.45 1.30
C THR A 107 -0.05 8.36 1.66
N MET A 108 1.17 8.42 1.10
CA MET A 108 2.26 7.50 1.47
C MET A 108 2.63 7.60 2.96
N LEU A 109 2.60 8.80 3.54
CA LEU A 109 2.82 9.01 4.97
C LEU A 109 1.70 8.38 5.81
N GLU A 110 0.45 8.46 5.40
CA GLU A 110 -0.68 7.84 6.10
C GLU A 110 -0.57 6.31 6.15
N PHE A 111 -0.10 5.69 5.06
CA PHE A 111 0.19 4.25 5.04
C PHE A 111 1.27 3.87 6.05
N GLN A 112 2.34 4.67 6.13
CA GLN A 112 3.40 4.48 7.12
C GLN A 112 2.88 4.66 8.54
N LYS A 113 2.08 5.72 8.80
CA LYS A 113 1.44 5.98 10.10
C LYS A 113 0.50 4.85 10.51
N SER A 114 -0.20 4.27 9.54
CA SER A 114 -1.13 3.16 9.76
C SER A 114 -0.44 1.81 9.91
N GLN A 115 0.89 1.73 9.80
CA GLN A 115 1.67 0.49 9.79
C GLN A 115 1.20 -0.49 8.69
N ALA A 116 0.76 0.07 7.56
CA ALA A 116 0.27 -0.72 6.42
C ALA A 116 1.41 -1.28 5.56
N MET A 117 2.61 -0.70 5.69
CA MET A 117 3.82 -1.08 4.95
C MET A 117 4.39 -2.41 5.46
N VAL A 118 4.64 -3.35 4.55
CA VAL A 118 5.22 -4.66 4.88
C VAL A 118 6.71 -4.67 4.53
N GLY A 119 7.55 -5.14 5.46
CA GLY A 119 8.99 -5.31 5.23
C GLY A 119 9.71 -4.03 4.81
N GLY A 120 9.32 -2.85 5.33
CA GLY A 120 9.91 -1.57 4.92
C GLY A 120 9.59 -1.18 3.47
N GLY A 121 8.51 -1.73 2.90
CA GLY A 121 8.07 -1.51 1.53
C GLY A 121 8.53 -2.61 0.57
N PHE A 122 9.36 -3.57 0.99
CA PHE A 122 9.85 -4.64 0.10
C PHE A 122 8.73 -5.43 -0.60
N LEU A 123 7.60 -5.66 0.10
CA LEU A 123 6.41 -6.31 -0.46
C LEU A 123 5.27 -5.33 -0.73
N GLY A 124 5.56 -4.02 -0.76
CA GLY A 124 4.55 -2.96 -0.79
C GLY A 124 3.79 -2.84 0.53
N SER A 125 2.47 -2.89 0.46
CA SER A 125 1.57 -2.77 1.62
C SER A 125 0.66 -3.98 1.71
N ASN A 126 0.14 -4.27 2.91
CA ASN A 126 -0.92 -5.25 3.04
C ASN A 126 -2.25 -4.63 2.55
N PRO A 127 -2.93 -5.17 1.52
CA PRO A 127 -4.22 -4.67 1.04
C PRO A 127 -5.29 -4.54 2.13
N TYR A 128 -5.28 -5.44 3.11
CA TYR A 128 -6.22 -5.40 4.23
C TYR A 128 -5.99 -4.22 5.17
N SER A 129 -4.82 -3.59 5.12
CA SER A 129 -4.50 -2.40 5.90
C SER A 129 -5.06 -1.11 5.29
N ILE A 130 -5.56 -1.14 4.04
CA ILE A 130 -6.19 0.03 3.40
C ILE A 130 -7.39 0.51 4.24
N GLY A 131 -8.20 -0.39 4.78
CA GLY A 131 -9.31 -0.01 5.66
C GLY A 131 -8.84 0.80 6.88
N LYS A 132 -7.70 0.45 7.48
CA LYS A 132 -7.11 1.22 8.58
C LYS A 132 -6.66 2.61 8.12
N VAL A 133 -6.10 2.73 6.91
CA VAL A 133 -5.71 4.03 6.32
C VAL A 133 -6.92 4.92 6.07
N LEU A 134 -8.00 4.36 5.50
CA LEU A 134 -9.25 5.07 5.25
C LEU A 134 -9.88 5.56 6.56
N ASN A 135 -9.99 4.68 7.56
CA ASN A 135 -10.51 5.04 8.89
C ASN A 135 -9.69 6.15 9.56
N ASN A 136 -8.36 6.06 9.51
CA ASN A 136 -7.46 7.10 10.04
C ASN A 136 -7.59 8.43 9.30
N SER A 137 -8.08 8.40 8.05
CA SER A 137 -8.36 9.59 7.24
C SER A 137 -9.82 10.09 7.38
N GLY A 138 -10.63 9.46 8.25
CA GLY A 138 -12.04 9.79 8.41
C GLY A 138 -12.93 9.40 7.22
N ILE A 139 -12.48 8.48 6.36
CA ILE A 139 -13.22 8.04 5.18
C ILE A 139 -13.96 6.75 5.52
N SER A 140 -15.29 6.82 5.51
CA SER A 140 -16.14 5.64 5.66
C SER A 140 -16.02 4.72 4.45
N TYR A 141 -16.07 3.42 4.70
CA TYR A 141 -16.10 2.41 3.65
C TYR A 141 -16.92 1.20 4.07
N SER A 142 -17.38 0.42 3.10
CA SER A 142 -17.80 -0.97 3.29
C SER A 142 -16.85 -1.90 2.56
N ARG A 143 -16.73 -3.15 3.04
CA ARG A 143 -16.03 -4.20 2.29
C ARG A 143 -16.97 -4.72 1.22
N VAL A 144 -16.43 -4.96 0.04
CA VAL A 144 -17.17 -5.54 -1.09
C VAL A 144 -16.36 -6.67 -1.69
N GLY A 145 -17.04 -7.62 -2.32
CA GLY A 145 -16.52 -8.57 -3.29
C GLY A 145 -16.59 -8.02 -4.72
N LEU A 146 -15.98 -8.74 -5.66
CA LEU A 146 -15.95 -8.33 -7.07
C LEU A 146 -17.34 -8.31 -7.71
N ASN A 147 -18.20 -9.26 -7.34
CA ASN A 147 -19.59 -9.36 -7.82
C ASN A 147 -20.57 -8.40 -7.12
N GLU A 148 -20.11 -7.65 -6.12
CA GLU A 148 -20.90 -6.70 -5.34
C GLU A 148 -20.64 -5.24 -5.77
N MET A 149 -19.84 -5.01 -6.81
CA MET A 149 -19.49 -3.68 -7.31
C MET A 149 -20.60 -3.04 -8.16
N THR A 150 -21.86 -3.19 -7.75
CA THR A 150 -23.04 -2.82 -8.56
C THR A 150 -23.58 -1.41 -8.29
N GLU A 151 -23.08 -0.72 -7.28
CA GLU A 151 -23.59 0.57 -6.84
C GLU A 151 -22.71 1.72 -7.36
N PRO A 152 -23.27 2.78 -7.97
CA PRO A 152 -22.47 3.91 -8.42
C PRO A 152 -21.61 4.49 -7.28
N GLY A 153 -20.34 4.78 -7.58
CA GLY A 153 -19.39 5.36 -6.64
C GLY A 153 -17.96 4.87 -6.82
N THR A 154 -17.13 5.19 -5.84
CA THR A 154 -15.71 4.88 -5.86
C THR A 154 -15.39 3.59 -5.11
N TYR A 155 -14.55 2.76 -5.71
CA TYR A 155 -14.05 1.52 -5.17
C TYR A 155 -12.52 1.50 -5.15
N ILE A 156 -11.96 0.70 -4.25
CA ILE A 156 -10.55 0.29 -4.28
C ILE A 156 -10.54 -1.23 -4.26
N ILE A 157 -9.84 -1.85 -5.20
CA ILE A 157 -9.73 -3.32 -5.27
C ILE A 157 -8.28 -3.76 -5.37
N SER A 158 -7.98 -4.90 -4.76
CA SER A 158 -6.68 -5.55 -4.78
C SER A 158 -6.82 -6.99 -5.26
N TYR A 159 -5.90 -7.43 -6.11
CA TYR A 159 -5.89 -8.76 -6.72
C TYR A 159 -4.48 -9.18 -7.13
N TRP A 160 -4.27 -10.46 -7.41
CA TRP A 160 -3.01 -10.96 -7.96
C TRP A 160 -2.99 -10.83 -9.49
N ASN A 161 -1.88 -10.35 -10.06
CA ASN A 161 -1.72 -10.25 -11.53
C ASN A 161 -1.70 -11.61 -12.24
N GLY A 162 -1.42 -12.68 -11.51
CA GLY A 162 -1.43 -14.05 -12.00
C GLY A 162 -1.63 -15.02 -10.85
N THR A 163 -0.87 -16.11 -10.82
CA THR A 163 -1.00 -17.15 -9.79
C THR A 163 -0.86 -16.56 -8.37
N PRO A 164 -1.83 -16.79 -7.47
CA PRO A 164 -1.77 -16.32 -6.09
C PRO A 164 -0.47 -16.71 -5.39
N CYS A 165 0.11 -15.79 -4.62
CA CYS A 165 1.38 -15.96 -3.89
C CYS A 165 2.63 -16.20 -4.76
N MET A 166 2.49 -16.35 -6.09
CA MET A 166 3.59 -16.52 -7.05
C MET A 166 3.74 -15.33 -8.01
N SER A 167 2.77 -14.42 -8.04
CA SER A 167 2.74 -13.22 -8.89
C SER A 167 2.72 -11.95 -8.04
N SER A 168 2.96 -10.79 -8.66
CA SER A 168 2.83 -9.51 -7.97
C SER A 168 1.36 -9.19 -7.69
N LEU A 169 1.12 -8.53 -6.56
CA LEU A 169 -0.16 -7.96 -6.23
C LEU A 169 -0.35 -6.63 -6.96
N HIS A 170 -1.57 -6.32 -7.36
CA HIS A 170 -1.94 -5.02 -7.88
C HIS A 170 -3.16 -4.46 -7.15
N THR A 171 -3.17 -3.14 -6.95
CA THR A 171 -4.25 -2.41 -6.31
C THR A 171 -4.61 -1.18 -7.14
N VAL A 172 -5.89 -1.01 -7.41
CA VAL A 172 -6.42 0.06 -8.29
C VAL A 172 -7.61 0.76 -7.65
N ALA A 173 -7.83 2.01 -8.06
CA ALA A 173 -9.07 2.72 -7.79
C ALA A 173 -10.00 2.54 -8.99
N VAL A 174 -11.30 2.32 -8.73
CA VAL A 174 -12.32 2.18 -9.76
C VAL A 174 -13.43 3.18 -9.47
N ASP A 175 -13.81 3.99 -10.45
CA ASP A 175 -15.05 4.75 -10.41
C ASP A 175 -16.12 4.01 -11.22
N TYR A 176 -17.33 3.90 -10.68
CA TYR A 176 -18.47 3.33 -11.39
C TYR A 176 -19.59 4.34 -11.44
N ASN A 177 -20.03 4.68 -12.66
CA ASN A 177 -21.07 5.70 -12.84
C ASN A 177 -22.49 5.12 -12.93
N GLY A 178 -22.67 3.80 -12.77
CA GLY A 178 -23.94 3.09 -13.00
C GLY A 178 -24.07 2.46 -14.39
N ILE A 179 -23.12 2.72 -15.29
CA ILE A 179 -23.11 2.23 -16.68
C ILE A 179 -21.75 1.60 -17.01
N SER A 180 -20.67 2.29 -16.66
CA SER A 180 -19.30 1.90 -17.01
C SER A 180 -18.37 2.06 -15.84
N TYR A 181 -17.37 1.19 -15.78
CA TYR A 181 -16.27 1.25 -14.82
C TYR A 181 -15.09 2.02 -15.43
N PHE A 182 -14.46 2.85 -14.62
CA PHE A 182 -13.26 3.60 -14.96
C PHE A 182 -12.19 3.22 -13.94
N THR A 183 -11.25 2.38 -14.38
CA THR A 183 -10.17 1.88 -13.53
C THR A 183 -8.92 2.70 -13.75
N TYR A 184 -8.41 3.26 -12.66
CA TYR A 184 -7.24 4.12 -12.63
C TYR A 184 -6.02 3.31 -12.18
N ASN A 185 -4.90 3.54 -12.88
CA ASN A 185 -3.62 2.89 -12.64
C ASN A 185 -3.67 1.36 -12.80
N LEU A 186 -4.55 0.84 -13.67
CA LEU A 186 -4.53 -0.57 -14.09
C LEU A 186 -3.29 -0.86 -14.93
N GLU A 187 -3.10 0.00 -15.93
CA GLU A 187 -1.95 0.11 -16.82
C GLU A 187 -1.63 1.61 -16.95
N ASP A 188 -0.76 1.99 -17.90
CA ASP A 188 -0.56 3.40 -18.21
C ASP A 188 -1.86 3.99 -18.82
N GLY A 189 -2.52 4.88 -18.07
CA GLY A 189 -3.80 5.51 -18.45
C GLY A 189 -5.04 4.94 -17.74
N VAL A 190 -6.23 5.35 -18.21
CA VAL A 190 -7.53 4.93 -17.66
C VAL A 190 -8.06 3.75 -18.46
N SER A 191 -8.47 2.69 -17.77
CA SER A 191 -9.11 1.51 -18.35
C SER A 191 -10.63 1.58 -18.21
N TYR A 192 -11.35 1.12 -19.22
CA TYR A 192 -12.82 1.14 -19.30
C TYR A 192 -13.43 -0.28 -19.26
N LYS A 193 -12.73 -1.22 -18.61
CA LYS A 193 -13.12 -2.64 -18.52
C LYS A 193 -13.88 -2.92 -17.22
N ASP A 194 -14.76 -3.91 -17.26
CA ASP A 194 -15.37 -4.42 -16.05
C ASP A 194 -14.29 -5.08 -15.16
N PRO A 195 -14.26 -4.80 -13.84
CA PRO A 195 -13.32 -5.42 -12.91
C PRO A 195 -13.24 -6.95 -12.99
N SER A 196 -14.33 -7.62 -13.33
CA SER A 196 -14.38 -9.08 -13.52
C SER A 196 -13.50 -9.58 -14.66
N GLU A 197 -13.16 -8.73 -15.63
CA GLU A 197 -12.32 -9.09 -16.78
C GLU A 197 -10.83 -9.20 -16.42
N TYR A 198 -10.37 -8.49 -15.39
CA TYR A 198 -8.94 -8.42 -15.06
C TYR A 198 -8.60 -8.80 -13.61
N ALA A 199 -9.54 -8.74 -12.68
CA ALA A 199 -9.32 -9.02 -11.26
C ALA A 199 -9.75 -10.44 -10.86
N SER A 200 -9.53 -11.43 -11.73
CA SER A 200 -9.97 -12.82 -11.52
C SER A 200 -9.38 -13.45 -10.25
N ASN A 201 -8.16 -13.08 -9.86
CA ASN A 201 -7.53 -13.50 -8.61
C ASN A 201 -7.74 -12.46 -7.49
N TYR A 202 -9.00 -12.14 -7.23
CA TYR A 202 -9.43 -11.13 -6.25
C TYR A 202 -8.94 -11.41 -4.83
N ILE A 203 -8.55 -10.36 -4.10
CA ILE A 203 -8.13 -10.45 -2.70
C ILE A 203 -9.12 -9.72 -1.79
N CYS A 204 -9.33 -8.43 -2.03
CA CYS A 204 -10.25 -7.62 -1.25
C CYS A 204 -10.64 -6.33 -1.98
N GLY A 205 -11.76 -5.73 -1.55
CA GLY A 205 -12.14 -4.41 -2.00
C GLY A 205 -12.91 -3.61 -0.96
N TYR A 206 -12.98 -2.32 -1.25
CA TYR A 206 -13.52 -1.27 -0.42
C TYR A 206 -14.43 -0.39 -1.28
N TYR A 207 -15.67 -0.17 -0.85
CA TYR A 207 -16.60 0.78 -1.46
C TYR A 207 -16.67 2.03 -0.59
N LEU A 208 -16.47 3.20 -1.19
CA LEU A 208 -16.37 4.50 -0.53
C LEU A 208 -17.60 5.39 -0.80
N GLY A 209 -18.62 4.87 -1.47
CA GLY A 209 -19.78 5.66 -1.88
C GLY A 209 -19.45 6.64 -3.01
N ARG A 210 -20.46 7.42 -3.38
CA ARG A 210 -20.35 8.55 -4.30
C ARG A 210 -19.90 9.81 -3.59
#